data_AF-A0A9W7Z1L4-F1
#
_entry.id   AF-A0A9W7Z1L4-F1
#
_cell.length_a   1.000
_cell.length_b   1.000
_cell.length_c   1.000
_cell.angle_alpha   90.00
_cell.angle_beta   90.00
_cell.angle_gamma   90.00
#
_symmetry.space_group_name_H-M   'P 1'
#
loop_
_entity.id
_entity.type
_entity.pdbx_description
1 polymer ?
#
loop_
_entity_poly.entity_id
_entity_poly.type
_entity_poly.pdbx_seq_one_letter_code
_entity_poly.pdbx_strand_id
1 'polypeptide(L)' 'MDAPTDPRAAIWMAVARRCADDEREFSPAFVDALSQVAAGVAETLGRDLEAFARHAKRAKVSVDDVRLCARRNPDWTDSL' A
#
# COMPACT_ATOMS: atom_id res chain seq x y z
N MET A 1 -14.17 5.86 -16.04
CA MET A 1 -13.07 6.79 -15.72
C MET A 1 -11.81 5.96 -15.76
N ASP A 2 -10.96 6.18 -16.76
CA ASP A 2 -9.71 5.44 -16.89
C ASP A 2 -8.81 5.73 -15.69
N ALA A 3 -8.09 4.71 -15.21
CA ALA A 3 -7.19 4.87 -14.08
C ALA A 3 -6.06 5.85 -14.45
N PRO A 4 -5.65 6.75 -13.54
CA PRO A 4 -4.54 7.66 -13.79
C PRO A 4 -3.27 6.89 -14.16
N THR A 5 -2.55 7.33 -15.19
CA THR A 5 -1.28 6.72 -15.62
C THR A 5 -0.12 7.04 -14.67
N ASP A 6 -0.24 8.11 -13.88
CA ASP A 6 0.70 8.46 -12.83
C ASP A 6 0.35 7.70 -11.53
N PRO A 7 1.28 6.92 -10.95
CA PRO A 7 1.02 6.17 -9.72
C PRO A 7 0.63 7.05 -8.53
N ARG A 8 1.11 8.30 -8.46
CA ARG A 8 0.72 9.20 -7.36
C ARG A 8 -0.73 9.64 -7.50
N ALA A 9 -1.16 10.02 -8.70
CA ALA A 9 -2.56 10.31 -8.99
C ALA A 9 -3.47 9.09 -8.74
N ALA A 10 -3.03 7.89 -9.09
CA ALA A 10 -3.78 6.66 -8.84
C ALA A 10 -3.94 6.38 -7.33
N ILE A 11 -2.87 6.55 -6.55
CA ILE A 11 -2.91 6.41 -5.08
C ILE A 11 -3.83 7.47 -4.47
N TRP A 12 -3.70 8.73 -4.89
CA TRP A 12 -4.57 9.80 -4.42
C TRP A 12 -6.04 9.49 -4.68
N MET A 13 -6.37 9.04 -5.90
CA MET A 13 -7.75 8.67 -6.26
C MET A 13 -8.28 7.52 -5.39
N ALA A 14 -7.46 6.51 -5.10
CA ALA A 14 -7.84 5.40 -4.23
C ALA A 14 -8.09 5.86 -2.78
N VAL A 15 -7.23 6.74 -2.26
CA VAL A 15 -7.39 7.33 -0.92
C VAL A 15 -8.63 8.21 -0.85
N ALA A 16 -8.83 9.10 -1.83
CA ALA A 16 -10.00 9.96 -1.92
C ALA A 16 -11.30 9.15 -1.96
N ARG A 17 -11.34 8.07 -2.75
CA ARG A 17 -12.46 7.13 -2.78
C ARG A 17 -12.70 6.51 -1.40
N ARG A 18 -11.65 6.01 -0.74
CA ARG A 18 -11.78 5.35 0.56
C ARG A 18 -12.27 6.30 1.67
N CYS A 19 -11.86 7.57 1.61
CA CYS A 19 -12.37 8.63 2.48
C CYS A 19 -13.82 8.99 2.17
N ALA A 20 -14.23 9.01 0.89
CA ALA A 20 -15.60 9.29 0.49
C ALA A 20 -16.59 8.17 0.86
N ASP A 21 -16.11 6.92 0.93
CA ASP A 21 -16.91 5.75 1.33
C ASP A 21 -17.06 5.62 2.86
N ASP A 22 -16.46 6.52 3.64
CA ASP A 22 -16.53 6.54 5.11
C ASP A 22 -17.56 7.58 5.56
N GLU A 23 -18.25 7.33 6.68
CA GLU A 23 -19.33 8.21 7.17
C GLU A 23 -18.80 9.56 7.70
N ARG A 24 -17.49 9.68 7.92
CA ARG A 24 -16.85 10.90 8.42
C ARG A 24 -16.46 11.84 7.30
N GLU A 25 -16.51 13.14 7.57
CA GLU A 25 -15.96 14.15 6.66
C GLU A 25 -14.44 14.29 6.85
N PHE A 26 -13.71 14.30 5.74
CA PHE A 26 -12.27 14.52 5.70
C PHE A 26 -11.95 15.78 4.92
N SER A 27 -11.00 16.59 5.42
CA SER A 27 -10.57 17.77 4.68
C SER A 27 -9.74 17.37 3.45
N PRO A 28 -9.73 18.20 2.39
CA PRO A 28 -8.87 17.95 1.22
C PRO A 28 -7.39 17.79 1.62
N ALA A 29 -6.91 18.62 2.56
CA ALA A 29 -5.54 18.55 3.07
C ALA A 29 -5.24 17.22 3.78
N PHE A 30 -6.23 16.61 4.46
CA PHE A 30 -6.07 15.30 5.07
C PHE A 30 -5.91 14.21 3.99
N VAL A 31 -6.75 14.24 2.95
CA VAL A 31 -6.68 13.29 1.82
C VAL A 31 -5.31 13.39 1.12
N ASP A 32 -4.82 14.61 0.91
CA ASP A 32 -3.50 14.86 0.32
C ASP A 32 -2.37 14.30 1.20
N ALA A 33 -2.38 14.58 2.50
CA ALA A 33 -1.38 14.08 3.42
C ALA A 33 -1.40 12.54 3.51
N LEU A 34 -2.59 11.95 3.59
CA LEU A 34 -2.76 10.50 3.64
C LEU A 34 -2.27 9.82 2.35
N SER A 35 -2.52 10.43 1.18
CA SER A 35 -2.01 9.91 -0.10
C SER A 35 -0.48 9.87 -0.16
N GLN A 36 0.19 10.88 0.42
CA GLN A 36 1.66 10.92 0.51
C GLN A 36 2.21 9.83 1.44
N VAL A 37 1.56 9.63 2.58
CA VAL A 37 1.89 8.53 3.51
C VAL A 37 1.72 7.18 2.82
N ALA A 38 0.59 6.95 2.15
CA ALA A 38 0.31 5.72 1.42
C ALA A 38 1.35 5.44 0.33
N ALA A 39 1.76 6.48 -0.42
CA ALA A 39 2.83 6.36 -1.42
C ALA A 39 4.18 5.97 -0.78
N GLY A 40 4.56 6.57 0.35
CA GLY A 40 5.79 6.22 1.07
C GLY A 40 5.77 4.79 1.61
N VAL A 41 4.62 4.31 2.09
CA VAL A 41 4.44 2.91 2.52
C VAL A 41 4.55 1.97 1.32
N ALA A 42 3.95 2.28 0.18
CA ALA A 42 4.03 1.47 -1.03
C ALA A 42 5.48 1.34 -1.53
N GLU A 43 6.27 2.41 -1.51
CA GLU A 43 7.70 2.35 -1.85
C GLU A 43 8.50 1.46 -0.90
N THR A 44 8.23 1.55 0.40
CA THR A 44 8.90 0.72 1.41
C THR A 44 8.55 -0.76 1.24
N LEU A 45 7.26 -1.06 1.07
CA LEU A 45 6.79 -2.42 0.84
C LEU A 45 7.40 -3.02 -0.44
N GLY A 46 7.47 -2.25 -1.53
CA GLY A 46 8.07 -2.73 -2.78
C GLY A 46 9.54 -3.16 -2.60
N ARG A 47 10.34 -2.33 -1.91
CA ARG A 47 11.75 -2.65 -1.61
C ARG A 47 11.89 -3.88 -0.71
N ASP A 48 11.04 -3.99 0.31
CA ASP A 48 11.06 -5.12 1.24
C ASP A 48 10.66 -6.43 0.55
N LEU A 49 9.58 -6.42 -0.24
CA LEU A 49 9.11 -7.59 -1.00
C LEU A 49 10.19 -8.12 -1.95
N GLU A 50 10.85 -7.23 -2.70
CA GLU A 50 11.95 -7.61 -3.59
C GLU A 50 13.13 -8.19 -2.81
N ALA A 51 13.50 -7.57 -1.67
CA ALA A 51 14.57 -8.04 -0.82
C ALA A 51 14.28 -9.44 -0.24
N PHE A 52 13.04 -9.71 0.19
CA PHE A 52 12.62 -11.01 0.70
C PHE A 52 12.61 -12.09 -0.37
N ALA A 53 12.07 -11.79 -1.55
CA ALA A 53 12.11 -12.73 -2.68
C ALA A 53 13.57 -13.09 -3.02
N ARG A 54 14.44 -12.09 -3.11
CA ARG A 54 15.87 -12.30 -3.39
C ARG A 54 16.58 -13.08 -2.29
N HIS A 55 16.25 -12.83 -1.01
CA HIS A 55 16.79 -13.58 0.12
C HIS A 55 16.43 -15.08 0.01
N ALA A 56 15.22 -15.39 -0.44
CA ALA A 56 14.77 -16.74 -0.73
C ALA A 56 15.26 -17.30 -2.09
N LYS A 57 16.21 -16.63 -2.76
CA LYS A 57 16.74 -17.00 -4.09
C LYS A 57 15.67 -17.05 -5.19
N ARG A 58 14.60 -16.27 -5.06
CA ARG A 58 13.53 -16.12 -6.05
C ARG A 58 13.65 -14.79 -6.78
N ALA A 59 13.26 -14.78 -8.05
CA ALA A 59 13.14 -13.55 -8.86
C ALA A 59 11.70 -12.99 -8.89
N LYS A 60 10.73 -13.74 -8.35
CA LYS A 60 9.32 -13.35 -8.27
C LYS A 60 8.88 -13.31 -6.81
N VAL A 61 8.18 -12.24 -6.45
CA VAL A 61 7.53 -12.06 -5.14
C VAL A 61 6.41 -13.11 -4.99
N SER A 62 6.29 -13.69 -3.80
CA SER A 62 5.22 -14.62 -3.41
C SER A 62 4.45 -14.13 -2.18
N VAL A 63 3.37 -14.84 -1.82
CA VAL A 63 2.57 -14.54 -0.62
C VAL A 63 3.40 -14.63 0.65
N ASP A 64 4.42 -15.48 0.71
CA ASP A 64 5.31 -15.58 1.87
C ASP A 64 6.07 -14.27 2.14
N ASP A 65 6.45 -13.55 1.08
CA ASP A 65 7.11 -12.23 1.20
C ASP A 65 6.15 -11.19 1.77
N VAL A 66 4.87 -11.23 1.35
CA VAL A 66 3.81 -10.34 1.85
C VAL A 66 3.53 -10.62 3.33
N ARG A 67 3.43 -11.89 3.73
CA ARG A 67 3.29 -12.29 5.13
C ARG A 67 4.48 -11.82 5.96
N LEU A 68 5.69 -11.88 5.41
CA LEU A 68 6.89 -11.41 6.09
C LEU A 68 6.91 -9.88 6.27
N CYS A 69 6.36 -9.10 5.34
CA CYS A 69 6.11 -7.67 5.53
C CYS A 69 5.12 -7.42 6.69
N ALA A 70 4.07 -8.24 6.81
CA ALA A 70 3.05 -8.10 7.84
C ALA A 70 3.46 -8.63 9.23
N ARG A 71 4.60 -9.32 9.37
CA ARG A 71 5.00 -10.09 10.57
C ARG A 71 4.94 -9.38 11.93
N ARG A 72 4.96 -8.05 11.94
CA ARG A 72 4.88 -7.24 13.18
C ARG A 72 3.44 -6.97 13.62
N ASN A 73 2.46 -7.31 12.79
CA ASN A 73 1.03 -7.17 13.01
C ASN A 73 0.39 -8.56 12.79
N PRO A 74 0.38 -9.46 13.79
CA PRO A 74 -0.05 -10.85 13.63
C PRO A 74 -1.47 -10.97 13.08
N ASP A 75 -2.39 -10.10 13.52
CA ASP A 75 -3.77 -10.04 13.01
C ASP A 75 -3.82 -9.87 11.49
N TRP A 76 -2.86 -9.14 10.90
CA TRP A 76 -2.79 -8.96 9.45
C TRP A 76 -2.22 -10.19 8.78
N THR A 77 -1.20 -10.82 9.36
CA THR A 77 -0.60 -12.05 8.81
C THR A 77 -1.62 -13.18 8.70
N ASP A 78 -2.49 -13.36 9.69
CA ASP A 78 -3.50 -14.42 9.70
C ASP A 78 -4.62 -14.20 8.67
N SER A 79 -4.81 -12.95 8.23
CA SER A 79 -5.83 -12.57 7.24
C SER A 79 -5.35 -12.63 5.77
N LEU A 80 -4.07 -12.95 5.53
CA LEU A 80 -3.39 -12.95 4.22
C LEU A 80 -3.12 -14.37 3.68
#